data_AF-A0A6B2L838-F1
#
_entry.id   AF-A0A6B2L838-F1
#
_cell.length_a   1.000
_cell.length_b   1.000
_cell.length_c   1.000
_cell.angle_alpha   90.00
_cell.angle_beta   90.00
_cell.angle_gamma   90.00
#
_symmetry.space_group_name_H-M   'P 1'
#
loop_
_entity.id
_entity.type
_entity.pdbx_description
1 polymer ?
#
loop_
_entity_poly.entity_id
_entity_poly.type
_entity_poly.pdbx_seq_one_letter_code
_entity_poly.pdbx_strand_id
1 'polypeptide(L)'
;MKKRVQSEIDFLSKLLDESSVINKSHVCCSNLPHFKAIVEIMKQEKDVIAVQKVFMLKQDDKTNRFEVDVVSRNGACWIKAKAMKPEAIQSIFQGNGTFGTKSIVDIAQQLVECASQHYHHFKSPQCVFWFTKGVTEDVAEELNDMGVMVKGKIVDSDTPLQNESIEINLEPITIANLDVTSLIVMVSSVTNGGAHYNFDNEILQTQAEEERKEASLPAINQFLNGKKMIVTQTAWEKFMGILEVIGGDSERQRAQELLQKVTIVENSPSERSKKLKLGPKIKQHHIDIFGTGDQYKASTLTANQAIVRAAAEQGIEFSVFLHPARALTEQKQTL
;
A
#
# COMPACT_ATOMS: atom_id res chain seq x y z
N MET A 1 -12.62 11.57 -2.97
CA MET A 1 -13.65 12.20 -2.12
C MET A 1 -14.03 13.63 -2.52
N LYS A 2 -13.12 14.62 -2.60
CA LYS A 2 -13.46 16.06 -2.84
C LYS A 2 -14.47 16.32 -3.97
N LYS A 3 -14.24 15.75 -5.17
CA LYS A 3 -15.18 15.89 -6.30
C LYS A 3 -16.58 15.35 -6.01
N ARG A 4 -16.68 14.21 -5.31
CA ARG A 4 -17.97 13.57 -4.98
C ARG A 4 -18.72 14.34 -3.90
N VAL A 5 -18.01 14.85 -2.90
CA VAL A 5 -18.60 15.74 -1.90
C VAL A 5 -19.10 17.01 -2.57
N GLN A 6 -18.36 17.58 -3.53
CA GLN A 6 -18.83 18.73 -4.30
C GLN A 6 -20.08 18.40 -5.11
N SER A 7 -20.10 17.27 -5.83
CA SER A 7 -21.29 16.85 -6.58
C SER A 7 -22.52 16.65 -5.68
N GLU A 8 -22.33 16.14 -4.46
CA GLU A 8 -23.40 16.00 -3.47
C GLU A 8 -23.88 17.37 -2.98
N ILE A 9 -22.96 18.30 -2.69
CA ILE A 9 -23.30 19.68 -2.34
C ILE A 9 -24.11 20.33 -3.47
N ASP A 10 -23.66 20.18 -4.72
CA ASP A 10 -24.35 20.75 -5.88
C ASP A 10 -25.76 20.17 -6.04
N PHE A 11 -25.94 18.86 -5.79
CA PHE A 11 -27.23 18.19 -5.79
C PHE A 11 -28.16 18.71 -4.69
N LEU A 12 -27.65 18.82 -3.45
CA LEU A 12 -28.42 19.31 -2.31
C LEU A 12 -28.78 20.80 -2.44
N SER A 13 -27.87 21.62 -2.96
CA SER A 13 -28.12 23.04 -3.23
C SER A 13 -29.22 23.22 -4.28
N LYS A 14 -29.17 22.45 -5.38
CA LYS A 14 -30.25 22.45 -6.38
C LYS A 14 -31.60 22.04 -5.80
N LEU A 15 -31.61 21.04 -4.92
CA LEU A 15 -32.82 20.63 -4.20
C LEU A 15 -33.39 21.75 -3.32
N LEU A 16 -32.52 22.54 -2.66
CA LEU A 16 -32.95 23.67 -1.83
C LEU A 16 -33.53 24.81 -2.67
N ASP A 17 -32.95 25.08 -3.85
CA ASP A 17 -33.43 26.11 -4.78
C ASP A 17 -34.81 25.74 -5.40
N GLU A 18 -35.09 24.43 -5.57
CA GLU A 18 -36.36 23.89 -6.12
C GLU A 18 -37.26 23.26 -5.03
N SER A 19 -37.49 24.00 -3.94
CA SER A 19 -38.20 23.52 -2.73
C SER A 19 -39.61 22.93 -2.95
N SER A 20 -40.27 23.23 -4.07
CA SER A 20 -41.61 22.71 -4.42
C SER A 20 -41.63 21.25 -4.88
N VAL A 21 -40.46 20.62 -5.11
CA VAL A 21 -40.32 19.24 -5.64
C VAL A 21 -39.70 18.28 -4.60
N ILE A 22 -39.40 18.76 -3.39
CA ILE A 22 -38.76 17.93 -2.35
C ILE A 22 -39.76 16.95 -1.74
N ASN A 23 -39.61 15.65 -2.04
CA ASN A 23 -40.23 14.57 -1.29
C ASN A 23 -39.23 13.95 -0.29
N LYS A 24 -39.71 13.25 0.74
CA LYS A 24 -38.85 12.59 1.74
C LYS A 24 -37.85 11.61 1.12
N SER A 25 -38.18 10.97 -0.01
CA SER A 25 -37.27 10.06 -0.71
C SER A 25 -36.03 10.76 -1.28
N HIS A 26 -36.11 12.02 -1.73
CA HIS A 26 -34.95 12.75 -2.25
C HIS A 26 -33.88 13.03 -1.17
N VAL A 27 -34.30 13.27 0.08
CA VAL A 27 -33.38 13.46 1.22
C VAL A 27 -32.83 12.11 1.72
N CYS A 28 -33.66 11.05 1.71
CA CYS A 28 -33.24 9.71 2.13
C CYS A 28 -32.27 9.03 1.16
N CYS A 29 -32.24 9.43 -0.12
CA CYS A 29 -31.31 8.92 -1.14
C CYS A 29 -29.99 9.71 -1.24
N SER A 30 -29.78 10.70 -0.37
CA SER A 30 -28.51 11.44 -0.32
C SER A 30 -27.35 10.52 0.09
N ASN A 31 -26.14 10.82 -0.40
CA ASN A 31 -24.93 10.13 0.01
C ASN A 31 -24.42 10.60 1.39
N LEU A 32 -25.07 11.60 1.99
CA LEU A 32 -24.69 12.16 3.28
C LEU A 32 -24.52 11.13 4.41
N PRO A 33 -25.43 10.15 4.60
CA PRO A 33 -25.25 9.13 5.64
C PRO A 33 -23.99 8.28 5.40
N HIS A 34 -23.67 7.98 4.13
CA HIS A 34 -22.46 7.23 3.76
C HIS A 34 -21.19 8.06 4.01
N PHE A 35 -21.17 9.33 3.57
CA PHE A 35 -20.02 10.20 3.83
C PHE A 35 -19.79 10.44 5.32
N LYS A 36 -20.87 10.60 6.10
CA LYS A 36 -20.79 10.69 7.56
C LYS A 36 -20.16 9.42 8.15
N ALA A 37 -20.60 8.24 7.71
CA ALA A 37 -20.02 6.97 8.15
C ALA A 37 -18.51 6.88 7.82
N ILE A 38 -18.09 7.25 6.61
CA ILE A 38 -16.67 7.28 6.24
C ILE A 38 -15.86 8.17 7.19
N VAL A 39 -16.35 9.38 7.49
CA VAL A 39 -15.66 10.31 8.40
C VAL A 39 -15.59 9.76 9.83
N GLU A 40 -16.66 9.13 10.32
CA GLU A 40 -16.68 8.50 11.65
C GLU A 40 -15.70 7.33 11.76
N ILE A 41 -15.56 6.54 10.69
CA ILE A 41 -14.57 5.45 10.59
C ILE A 41 -13.15 6.02 10.60
N MET A 42 -12.88 7.04 9.78
CA MET A 42 -11.55 7.67 9.70
C MET A 42 -11.07 8.22 11.05
N LYS A 43 -11.99 8.74 11.87
CA LYS A 43 -11.66 9.26 13.21
C LYS A 43 -11.26 8.17 14.22
N GLN A 44 -11.67 6.93 13.97
CA GLN A 44 -11.45 5.79 14.86
C GLN A 44 -10.34 4.85 14.37
N GLU A 45 -10.02 4.88 13.08
CA GLU A 45 -8.98 4.07 12.47
C GLU A 45 -7.61 4.74 12.52
N LYS A 46 -6.56 3.92 12.62
CA LYS A 46 -5.16 4.37 12.62
C LYS A 46 -4.59 4.32 11.20
N ASP A 47 -3.64 5.21 10.91
CA ASP A 47 -2.83 5.22 9.68
C ASP A 47 -3.67 5.09 8.39
N VAL A 48 -4.69 5.94 8.29
CA VAL A 48 -5.57 6.01 7.11
C VAL A 48 -4.78 6.61 5.95
N ILE A 49 -4.57 5.83 4.89
CA ILE A 49 -3.79 6.25 3.71
C ILE A 49 -4.66 6.63 2.51
N ALA A 50 -5.91 6.16 2.45
CA ALA A 50 -6.82 6.49 1.35
C ALA A 50 -8.29 6.34 1.74
N VAL A 51 -9.16 7.07 1.03
CA VAL A 51 -10.62 6.96 1.11
C VAL A 51 -11.23 6.91 -0.28
N GLN A 52 -12.27 6.08 -0.45
CA GLN A 52 -12.89 5.78 -1.74
C GLN A 52 -11.86 5.39 -2.80
N LYS A 53 -10.90 4.53 -2.42
CA LYS A 53 -9.83 4.08 -3.29
C LYS A 53 -10.38 2.99 -4.21
N VAL A 54 -10.12 3.14 -5.50
CA VAL A 54 -10.52 2.16 -6.52
C VAL A 54 -9.35 1.22 -6.77
N PHE A 55 -9.62 -0.07 -6.65
CA PHE A 55 -8.74 -1.17 -6.98
C PHE A 55 -9.26 -1.89 -8.23
N MET A 56 -8.36 -2.53 -8.97
CA MET A 56 -8.72 -3.30 -10.16
C MET A 56 -8.93 -4.76 -9.74
N LEU A 57 -10.14 -5.28 -9.89
CA LEU A 57 -10.49 -6.67 -9.65
C LEU A 57 -10.47 -7.42 -10.98
N LYS A 58 -9.58 -8.41 -11.13
CA LYS A 58 -9.55 -9.28 -12.30
C LYS A 58 -10.43 -10.49 -12.03
N GLN A 59 -11.46 -10.67 -12.84
CA GLN A 59 -12.39 -11.80 -12.79
C GLN A 59 -12.51 -12.32 -14.22
N ASP A 60 -12.11 -13.57 -14.42
CA ASP A 60 -11.96 -14.16 -15.76
C ASP A 60 -11.09 -13.27 -16.66
N ASP A 61 -11.51 -13.03 -17.91
CA ASP A 61 -10.87 -12.12 -18.86
C ASP A 61 -11.27 -10.64 -18.69
N LYS A 62 -12.02 -10.30 -17.63
CA LYS A 62 -12.50 -8.94 -17.38
C LYS A 62 -11.76 -8.30 -16.21
N THR A 63 -11.49 -7.01 -16.36
CA THR A 63 -10.97 -6.18 -15.26
C THR A 63 -12.03 -5.18 -14.84
N ASN A 64 -12.57 -5.38 -13.64
CA ASN A 64 -13.59 -4.54 -13.03
C ASN A 64 -12.96 -3.55 -12.04
N ARG A 65 -13.64 -2.43 -11.80
CA ARG A 65 -13.23 -1.45 -10.79
C ARG A 65 -13.99 -1.74 -9.49
N PHE A 66 -13.26 -2.00 -8.41
CA PHE A 66 -13.83 -2.24 -7.09
C PHE A 66 -13.43 -1.11 -6.13
N GLU A 67 -14.39 -0.51 -5.45
CA GLU A 67 -14.14 0.64 -4.56
C GLU A 67 -14.17 0.25 -3.08
N VAL A 68 -13.08 0.56 -2.39
CA VAL A 68 -12.94 0.44 -0.93
C VAL A 68 -13.15 1.81 -0.30
N ASP A 69 -14.01 1.90 0.72
CA ASP A 69 -14.42 3.18 1.31
C ASP A 69 -13.30 3.80 2.15
N VAL A 70 -12.59 2.99 2.94
CA VAL A 70 -11.43 3.42 3.74
C VAL A 70 -10.33 2.37 3.67
N VAL A 71 -9.10 2.81 3.43
CA VAL A 71 -7.89 1.99 3.52
C VAL A 71 -7.06 2.48 4.71
N SER A 72 -6.99 1.66 5.76
CA SER A 72 -6.33 1.99 7.04
C SER A 72 -5.17 1.06 7.35
N ARG A 73 -4.47 1.32 8.46
CA ARG A 73 -3.30 0.57 8.93
C ARG A 73 -2.25 0.43 7.82
N ASN A 74 -1.89 1.55 7.19
CA ASN A 74 -0.91 1.64 6.10
C ASN A 74 -1.23 0.81 4.83
N GLY A 75 -2.46 0.30 4.68
CA GLY A 75 -2.86 -0.53 3.54
C GLY A 75 -3.31 -1.93 3.91
N ALA A 76 -3.04 -2.36 5.14
CA ALA A 76 -3.36 -3.69 5.63
C ALA A 76 -4.85 -3.93 5.93
N CYS A 77 -5.68 -2.89 5.94
CA CYS A 77 -7.10 -3.00 6.30
C CYS A 77 -7.98 -2.25 5.30
N TRP A 78 -8.94 -2.97 4.72
CA TRP A 78 -9.89 -2.45 3.73
C TRP A 78 -11.29 -2.47 4.31
N ILE A 79 -11.92 -1.30 4.40
CA ILE A 79 -13.19 -1.12 5.09
C ILE A 79 -14.27 -0.72 4.09
N LYS A 80 -15.42 -1.42 4.14
CA LYS A 80 -16.68 -1.02 3.52
C LYS A 80 -17.61 -0.44 4.58
N ALA A 81 -18.01 0.82 4.38
CA ALA A 81 -18.92 1.50 5.29
C ALA A 81 -20.38 1.17 4.91
N LYS A 82 -21.21 0.85 5.91
CA LYS A 82 -22.63 0.55 5.74
C LYS A 82 -23.47 1.41 6.67
N ALA A 83 -24.17 2.38 6.09
CA ALA A 83 -25.04 3.33 6.79
C ALA A 83 -26.54 3.02 6.62
N MET A 84 -26.88 1.83 6.09
CA MET A 84 -28.26 1.36 5.94
C MET A 84 -28.80 0.80 7.26
N LYS A 85 -30.13 0.75 7.40
CA LYS A 85 -30.76 0.14 8.58
C LYS A 85 -30.61 -1.40 8.54
N PRO A 86 -30.43 -2.09 9.69
CA PRO A 86 -30.27 -3.54 9.74
C PRO A 86 -31.39 -4.30 9.02
N GLU A 87 -32.66 -3.87 9.19
CA GLU A 87 -33.81 -4.57 8.61
C GLU A 87 -33.81 -4.50 7.08
N ALA A 88 -33.33 -3.38 6.51
CA ALA A 88 -33.18 -3.23 5.07
C ALA A 88 -32.05 -4.12 4.52
N ILE A 89 -30.97 -4.29 5.28
CA ILE A 89 -29.85 -5.17 4.91
C ILE A 89 -30.30 -6.64 4.95
N GLN A 90 -30.98 -7.05 6.02
CA GLN A 90 -31.55 -8.40 6.16
C GLN A 90 -32.54 -8.71 5.03
N SER A 91 -33.43 -7.77 4.70
CA SER A 91 -34.39 -7.94 3.61
C SER A 91 -33.70 -8.19 2.26
N ILE A 92 -32.62 -7.45 1.95
CA ILE A 92 -31.85 -7.66 0.72
C ILE A 92 -31.10 -9.00 0.77
N PHE A 93 -30.53 -9.35 1.93
CA PHE A 93 -29.85 -10.63 2.15
C PHE A 93 -30.76 -11.84 1.91
N GLN A 94 -32.03 -11.74 2.32
CA GLN A 94 -33.07 -12.76 2.09
C GLN A 94 -33.62 -12.78 0.65
N GLY A 95 -33.04 -12.01 -0.28
CA GLY A 95 -33.45 -11.99 -1.69
C GLY A 95 -34.59 -11.03 -2.02
N ASN A 96 -35.10 -10.24 -1.06
CA ASN A 96 -36.15 -9.25 -1.29
C ASN A 96 -35.61 -7.89 -1.78
N GLY A 97 -34.46 -7.89 -2.46
CA GLY A 97 -33.84 -6.70 -3.03
C GLY A 97 -34.51 -6.24 -4.33
N THR A 98 -34.39 -4.96 -4.64
CA THR A 98 -34.79 -4.43 -5.96
C THR A 98 -33.85 -4.93 -7.05
N PHE A 99 -34.36 -5.16 -8.26
CA PHE A 99 -33.57 -5.63 -9.40
C PHE A 99 -32.28 -4.79 -9.59
N GLY A 100 -31.14 -5.47 -9.72
CA GLY A 100 -29.82 -4.83 -9.84
C GLY A 100 -29.14 -4.47 -8.51
N THR A 101 -29.79 -4.68 -7.36
CA THR A 101 -29.18 -4.47 -6.05
C THR A 101 -28.32 -5.67 -5.69
N LYS A 102 -27.00 -5.47 -5.59
CA LYS A 102 -26.09 -6.51 -5.09
C LYS A 102 -26.34 -6.75 -3.61
N SER A 103 -26.37 -8.01 -3.20
CA SER A 103 -26.46 -8.38 -1.79
C SER A 103 -25.18 -8.00 -1.04
N ILE A 104 -25.26 -7.99 0.29
CA ILE A 104 -24.09 -7.75 1.15
C ILE A 104 -23.01 -8.82 0.92
N VAL A 105 -23.43 -10.06 0.68
CA VAL A 105 -22.60 -11.23 0.36
C VAL A 105 -21.88 -11.04 -0.98
N ASP A 106 -22.58 -10.58 -2.02
CA ASP A 106 -21.97 -10.31 -3.33
C ASP A 106 -20.86 -9.24 -3.26
N ILE A 107 -21.03 -8.26 -2.37
CA ILE A 107 -20.03 -7.21 -2.15
C ILE A 107 -18.87 -7.76 -1.31
N ALA A 108 -19.15 -8.59 -0.30
CA ALA A 108 -18.14 -9.26 0.52
C ALA A 108 -17.26 -10.19 -0.31
N GLN A 109 -17.86 -11.02 -1.17
CA GLN A 109 -17.13 -11.91 -2.07
C GLN A 109 -16.17 -11.12 -2.97
N GLN A 110 -16.66 -10.04 -3.61
CA GLN A 110 -15.82 -9.18 -4.44
C GLN A 110 -14.73 -8.46 -3.63
N LEU A 111 -15.02 -8.07 -2.38
CA LEU A 111 -14.03 -7.42 -1.51
C LEU A 111 -12.90 -8.39 -1.16
N VAL A 112 -13.22 -9.61 -0.70
CA VAL A 112 -12.23 -10.63 -0.33
C VAL A 112 -11.42 -11.06 -1.55
N GLU A 113 -12.09 -11.32 -2.67
CA GLU A 113 -11.42 -11.67 -3.92
C GLU A 113 -10.49 -10.53 -4.38
N CYS A 114 -10.95 -9.28 -4.34
CA CYS A 114 -10.12 -8.14 -4.69
C CYS A 114 -8.92 -8.02 -3.74
N ALA A 115 -9.12 -8.05 -2.43
CA ALA A 115 -8.03 -7.99 -1.45
C ALA A 115 -6.98 -9.10 -1.70
N SER A 116 -7.43 -10.30 -2.06
CA SER A 116 -6.54 -11.43 -2.39
C SER A 116 -5.68 -11.22 -3.65
N GLN A 117 -5.98 -10.20 -4.46
CA GLN A 117 -5.18 -9.80 -5.63
C GLN A 117 -4.26 -8.60 -5.33
N HIS A 118 -4.40 -7.94 -4.18
CA HIS A 118 -3.70 -6.70 -3.81
C HIS A 118 -2.97 -6.85 -2.48
N TYR A 119 -1.88 -7.62 -2.48
CA TYR A 119 -1.13 -7.91 -1.26
C TYR A 119 -0.42 -6.67 -0.71
N HIS A 120 -0.61 -6.45 0.58
CA HIS A 120 0.16 -5.50 1.35
C HIS A 120 1.16 -6.27 2.23
N HIS A 121 2.46 -6.07 2.03
CA HIS A 121 3.50 -6.77 2.81
C HIS A 121 3.31 -8.30 2.85
N PHE A 122 3.06 -8.91 1.68
CA PHE A 122 2.86 -10.35 1.48
C PHE A 122 1.58 -10.95 2.06
N LYS A 123 0.68 -10.13 2.62
CA LYS A 123 -0.62 -10.57 3.14
C LYS A 123 -1.74 -9.86 2.38
N SER A 124 -2.84 -10.57 2.16
CA SER A 124 -4.09 -9.95 1.73
C SER A 124 -4.55 -8.97 2.81
N PRO A 125 -5.00 -7.76 2.47
CA PRO A 125 -5.59 -6.84 3.43
C PRO A 125 -6.77 -7.49 4.16
N GLN A 126 -6.91 -7.22 5.46
CA GLN A 126 -8.08 -7.62 6.23
C GLN A 126 -9.29 -6.88 5.69
N CYS A 127 -10.32 -7.63 5.33
CA CYS A 127 -11.57 -7.10 4.84
C CYS A 127 -12.50 -6.84 6.04
N VAL A 128 -13.08 -5.64 6.11
CA VAL A 128 -13.96 -5.21 7.20
C VAL A 128 -15.23 -4.60 6.64
N PHE A 129 -16.39 -4.98 7.18
CA PHE A 129 -17.63 -4.25 7.01
C PHE A 129 -17.97 -3.50 8.28
N TRP A 130 -18.14 -2.19 8.19
CA TRP A 130 -18.49 -1.35 9.32
C TRP A 130 -19.92 -0.82 9.20
N PHE A 131 -20.81 -1.37 10.02
CA PHE A 131 -22.22 -1.04 10.10
C PHE A 131 -22.48 0.05 11.15
N THR A 132 -22.70 1.29 10.72
CA THR A 132 -22.90 2.43 11.64
C THR A 132 -24.29 2.45 12.30
N LYS A 133 -25.24 1.68 11.79
CA LYS A 133 -26.59 1.50 12.36
C LYS A 133 -26.86 0.09 12.89
N GLY A 134 -25.83 -0.75 12.89
CA GLY A 134 -25.91 -2.15 13.26
C GLY A 134 -26.26 -3.11 12.11
N VAL A 135 -26.27 -4.39 12.44
CA VAL A 135 -26.45 -5.54 11.53
C VAL A 135 -27.16 -6.67 12.28
N THR A 136 -27.82 -7.58 11.57
CA THR A 136 -28.40 -8.80 12.14
C THR A 136 -27.34 -9.87 12.35
N GLU A 137 -27.59 -10.81 13.27
CA GLU A 137 -26.68 -11.91 13.60
C GLU A 137 -26.40 -12.78 12.37
N ASP A 138 -27.45 -13.23 11.66
CA ASP A 138 -27.32 -14.03 10.42
C ASP A 138 -26.36 -13.39 9.40
N VAL A 139 -26.50 -12.08 9.17
CA VAL A 139 -25.65 -11.36 8.21
C VAL A 139 -24.23 -11.23 8.73
N ALA A 140 -24.07 -11.04 10.04
CA ALA A 140 -22.76 -10.94 10.64
C ALA A 140 -22.00 -12.28 10.60
N GLU A 141 -22.68 -13.38 10.91
CA GLU A 141 -22.13 -14.75 10.83
C GLU A 141 -21.71 -15.09 9.40
N GLU A 142 -22.58 -14.87 8.41
CA GLU A 142 -22.25 -15.13 7.00
C GLU A 142 -21.00 -14.33 6.56
N LEU A 143 -20.89 -13.05 6.95
CA LEU A 143 -19.70 -12.25 6.62
C LEU A 143 -18.44 -12.78 7.31
N ASN A 144 -18.52 -13.18 8.57
CA ASN A 144 -17.40 -13.76 9.30
C ASN A 144 -16.95 -15.08 8.67
N ASP A 145 -17.88 -15.93 8.24
CA ASP A 145 -17.60 -17.19 7.55
C ASP A 145 -16.86 -16.98 6.21
N MET A 146 -17.12 -15.85 5.54
CA MET A 146 -16.37 -15.41 4.36
C MET A 146 -14.99 -14.81 4.69
N GLY A 147 -14.60 -14.72 5.96
CA GLY A 147 -13.37 -14.08 6.42
C GLY A 147 -13.44 -12.54 6.46
N VAL A 148 -14.65 -11.96 6.39
CA VAL A 148 -14.88 -10.52 6.51
C VAL A 148 -15.21 -10.18 7.95
N MET A 149 -14.40 -9.31 8.55
CA MET A 149 -14.62 -8.84 9.91
C MET A 149 -15.80 -7.87 9.96
N VAL A 150 -16.70 -8.09 10.92
CA VAL A 150 -17.86 -7.24 11.14
C VAL A 150 -17.59 -6.26 12.29
N LYS A 151 -17.81 -4.97 12.03
CA LYS A 151 -17.80 -3.91 13.05
C LYS A 151 -19.15 -3.23 13.14
N GLY A 152 -19.66 -3.04 14.36
CA GLY A 152 -20.97 -2.41 14.61
C GLY A 152 -21.81 -3.24 15.57
N LYS A 153 -22.97 -2.71 15.96
CA LYS A 153 -23.90 -3.39 16.87
C LYS A 153 -24.63 -4.54 16.16
N ILE A 154 -24.59 -5.76 16.69
CA ILE A 154 -25.59 -6.79 16.34
C ILE A 154 -26.91 -6.43 17.04
N VAL A 155 -28.02 -6.34 16.29
CA VAL A 155 -29.26 -5.73 16.80
C VAL A 155 -30.29 -6.72 17.33
N ASP A 156 -30.17 -7.99 16.98
CA ASP A 156 -31.08 -9.11 17.28
C ASP A 156 -30.45 -10.18 18.18
N SER A 157 -29.23 -9.95 18.65
CA SER A 157 -28.55 -10.75 19.66
C SER A 157 -28.42 -9.92 20.95
N ASP A 158 -28.83 -10.48 22.09
CA ASP A 158 -28.62 -9.88 23.42
C ASP A 158 -27.15 -9.94 23.85
N THR A 159 -26.31 -10.62 23.07
CA THR A 159 -24.87 -10.74 23.29
C THR A 159 -24.19 -9.45 22.84
N PRO A 160 -23.60 -8.64 23.75
CA PRO A 160 -22.81 -7.51 23.33
C PRO A 160 -21.57 -8.05 22.60
N LEU A 161 -21.52 -7.93 21.28
CA LEU A 161 -20.25 -8.00 20.57
C LEU A 161 -19.35 -6.97 21.22
N GLN A 162 -18.32 -7.44 21.90
CA GLN A 162 -17.26 -6.56 22.31
C GLN A 162 -16.74 -5.93 21.02
N ASN A 163 -16.78 -4.59 20.94
CA ASN A 163 -16.02 -3.83 19.96
C ASN A 163 -14.53 -4.01 20.29
N GLU A 164 -14.04 -5.24 20.33
CA GLU A 164 -12.63 -5.50 20.46
C GLU A 164 -12.00 -4.92 19.22
N SER A 165 -11.11 -3.96 19.44
CA SER A 165 -10.14 -3.58 18.43
C SER A 165 -9.39 -4.85 18.05
N ILE A 166 -9.82 -5.53 16.99
CA ILE A 166 -9.09 -6.68 16.49
C ILE A 166 -7.75 -6.12 16.01
N GLU A 167 -6.72 -6.43 16.80
CA GLU A 167 -5.34 -6.17 16.42
C GLU A 167 -5.05 -7.09 15.25
N ILE A 168 -4.96 -6.49 14.06
CA ILE A 168 -4.46 -7.20 12.90
C ILE A 168 -3.00 -7.53 13.21
N ASN A 169 -2.71 -8.81 13.45
CA ASN A 169 -1.35 -9.27 13.70
C ASN A 169 -0.54 -9.21 12.38
N LEU A 170 0.00 -8.02 12.11
CA LEU A 170 0.96 -7.79 11.06
C LEU A 170 2.31 -8.31 11.55
N GLU A 171 2.55 -9.61 11.32
CA GLU A 171 3.89 -10.16 11.54
C GLU A 171 4.93 -9.28 10.85
N PRO A 172 5.94 -8.81 11.60
CA PRO A 172 6.92 -7.90 11.06
C PRO A 172 7.73 -8.63 9.98
N ILE A 173 7.95 -7.95 8.85
CA ILE A 173 8.87 -8.45 7.83
C ILE A 173 10.27 -8.52 8.44
N THR A 174 10.90 -9.69 8.49
CA THR A 174 12.21 -9.88 9.14
C THR A 174 13.39 -9.84 8.16
N ILE A 175 13.14 -9.72 6.86
CA ILE A 175 14.18 -9.73 5.82
C ILE A 175 14.11 -8.45 4.98
N ALA A 176 15.26 -7.83 4.74
CA ALA A 176 15.42 -6.71 3.83
C ALA A 176 16.25 -7.16 2.62
N ASN A 177 15.74 -6.90 1.42
CA ASN A 177 16.46 -7.11 0.17
C ASN A 177 17.06 -5.77 -0.29
N LEU A 178 18.38 -5.66 -0.39
CA LEU A 178 19.03 -4.41 -0.78
C LEU A 178 19.19 -4.36 -2.31
N ASP A 179 18.51 -3.41 -2.94
CA ASP A 179 18.71 -3.08 -4.36
C ASP A 179 20.08 -2.40 -4.57
N VAL A 180 20.49 -2.29 -5.83
CA VAL A 180 21.72 -1.56 -6.24
C VAL A 180 21.73 -0.15 -5.68
N THR A 181 20.61 0.56 -5.77
CA THR A 181 20.48 1.94 -5.26
C THR A 181 20.65 2.01 -3.75
N SER A 182 20.29 0.95 -3.03
CA SER A 182 20.40 0.84 -1.58
C SER A 182 21.82 0.56 -1.14
N LEU A 183 22.55 -0.27 -1.88
CA LEU A 183 23.98 -0.47 -1.65
C LEU A 183 24.74 0.85 -1.87
N ILE A 184 24.40 1.60 -2.92
CA ILE A 184 25.00 2.92 -3.20
C ILE A 184 24.72 3.92 -2.07
N VAL A 185 23.45 4.12 -1.66
CA VAL A 185 23.12 5.13 -0.65
C VAL A 185 23.78 4.83 0.70
N MET A 186 23.99 3.54 1.03
CA MET A 186 24.62 3.14 2.29
C MET A 186 26.11 3.44 2.33
N VAL A 187 26.81 3.39 1.18
CA VAL A 187 28.26 3.57 1.12
C VAL A 187 28.69 4.93 0.57
N SER A 188 27.79 5.66 -0.07
CA SER A 188 28.08 6.93 -0.74
C SER A 188 28.74 7.94 0.20
N SER A 189 29.71 8.69 -0.33
CA SER A 189 30.32 9.78 0.42
C SER A 189 29.28 10.84 0.80
N VAL A 190 28.31 11.16 -0.08
CA VAL A 190 27.29 12.20 0.21
C VAL A 190 26.49 11.89 1.47
N THR A 191 26.15 10.63 1.72
CA THR A 191 25.37 10.21 2.89
C THR A 191 26.22 9.96 4.14
N ASN A 192 27.55 9.91 3.98
CA ASN A 192 28.52 9.62 5.03
C ASN A 192 29.40 10.85 5.35
N GLY A 193 28.79 12.03 5.38
CA GLY A 193 29.44 13.30 5.74
C GLY A 193 29.95 14.13 4.56
N GLY A 194 30.03 13.53 3.37
CA GLY A 194 30.42 14.20 2.13
C GLY A 194 29.36 15.12 1.52
N ALA A 195 28.20 15.29 2.17
CA ALA A 195 27.17 16.23 1.73
C ALA A 195 27.65 17.70 1.80
N HIS A 196 28.77 18.03 2.45
CA HIS A 196 29.23 19.42 2.58
C HIS A 196 30.27 19.85 1.54
N TYR A 197 30.69 18.95 0.65
CA TYR A 197 31.55 19.30 -0.48
C TYR A 197 30.78 20.01 -1.59
N ASN A 198 31.54 20.68 -2.46
CA ASN A 198 31.02 21.27 -3.68
C ASN A 198 31.01 20.23 -4.81
N PHE A 199 30.06 20.37 -5.73
CA PHE A 199 29.96 19.52 -6.91
C PHE A 199 29.69 20.37 -8.16
N ASP A 200 30.51 20.21 -9.19
CA ASP A 200 30.33 20.89 -10.48
C ASP A 200 29.08 20.41 -11.24
N ASN A 201 28.59 19.21 -10.89
CA ASN A 201 27.40 18.63 -11.48
C ASN A 201 26.14 19.04 -10.70
N GLU A 202 25.21 19.71 -11.36
CA GLU A 202 23.96 20.19 -10.75
C GLU A 202 23.14 19.09 -10.04
N ILE A 203 23.14 17.87 -10.58
CA ILE A 203 22.40 16.74 -9.99
C ILE A 203 23.06 16.32 -8.67
N LEU A 204 24.39 16.22 -8.64
CA LEU A 204 25.12 15.87 -7.42
C LEU A 204 25.01 16.96 -6.35
N GLN A 205 25.08 18.22 -6.77
CA GLN A 205 24.87 19.37 -5.89
C GLN A 205 23.47 19.35 -5.26
N THR A 206 22.44 19.07 -6.06
CA THR A 206 21.06 18.93 -5.59
C THR A 206 20.93 17.79 -4.57
N GLN A 207 21.54 16.63 -4.85
CA GLN A 207 21.51 15.49 -3.91
C GLN A 207 22.20 15.82 -2.58
N ALA A 208 23.30 16.57 -2.60
CA ALA A 208 23.99 17.02 -1.39
C ALA A 208 23.14 18.02 -0.60
N GLU A 209 22.47 18.96 -1.27
CA GLU A 209 21.52 19.89 -0.65
C GLU A 209 20.34 19.18 0.01
N GLU A 210 19.78 18.17 -0.66
CA GLU A 210 18.73 17.33 -0.10
C GLU A 210 19.22 16.56 1.11
N GLU A 211 20.40 15.95 1.05
CA GLU A 211 20.97 15.18 2.16
C GLU A 211 21.25 16.04 3.41
N ARG A 212 21.62 17.32 3.22
CA ARG A 212 21.75 18.28 4.32
C ARG A 212 20.41 18.65 4.96
N LYS A 213 19.31 18.61 4.19
CA LYS A 213 17.96 18.89 4.70
C LYS A 213 17.38 17.68 5.40
N GLU A 214 17.54 16.49 4.82
CA GLU A 214 17.02 15.24 5.31
C GLU A 214 18.01 14.10 5.01
N ALA A 215 18.70 13.65 6.05
CA ALA A 215 19.68 12.58 5.93
C ALA A 215 19.00 11.23 5.65
N SER A 216 19.55 10.47 4.70
CA SER A 216 18.96 9.21 4.24
C SER A 216 19.22 8.04 5.22
N LEU A 217 20.42 7.99 5.82
CA LEU A 217 20.86 6.85 6.63
C LEU A 217 20.03 6.61 7.90
N PRO A 218 19.58 7.62 8.68
CA PRO A 218 18.80 7.38 9.89
C PRO A 218 17.52 6.56 9.64
N ALA A 219 16.73 6.94 8.63
CA ALA A 219 15.51 6.23 8.26
C ALA A 219 15.80 4.82 7.72
N ILE A 220 16.84 4.68 6.91
CA ILE A 220 17.30 3.38 6.40
C ILE A 220 17.74 2.46 7.55
N ASN A 221 18.55 2.96 8.49
CA ASN A 221 19.05 2.19 9.62
C ASN A 221 17.91 1.77 10.56
N GLN A 222 16.93 2.65 10.78
CA GLN A 222 15.73 2.30 11.52
C GLN A 222 14.94 1.18 10.83
N PHE A 223 14.81 1.24 9.50
CA PHE A 223 14.18 0.19 8.72
C PHE A 223 14.97 -1.12 8.77
N LEU A 224 16.30 -1.09 8.68
CA LEU A 224 17.13 -2.30 8.67
C LEU A 224 17.29 -2.93 10.07
N ASN A 225 17.01 -2.19 11.13
CA ASN A 225 17.19 -2.65 12.51
C ASN A 225 16.44 -3.97 12.78
N GLY A 226 17.16 -4.99 13.25
CA GLY A 226 16.63 -6.31 13.54
C GLY A 226 16.28 -7.17 12.32
N LYS A 227 16.58 -6.73 11.09
CA LYS A 227 16.30 -7.49 9.86
C LYS A 227 17.54 -8.21 9.35
N LYS A 228 17.35 -9.41 8.80
CA LYS A 228 18.37 -10.08 7.99
C LYS A 228 18.47 -9.37 6.63
N MET A 229 19.68 -9.00 6.22
CA MET A 229 19.92 -8.35 4.93
C MET A 229 20.36 -9.37 3.88
N ILE A 230 19.68 -9.34 2.73
CA ILE A 230 20.05 -10.12 1.55
C ILE A 230 20.34 -9.20 0.37
N VAL A 231 21.19 -9.65 -0.53
CA VAL A 231 21.50 -9.00 -1.81
C VAL A 231 21.43 -10.08 -2.89
N THR A 232 20.69 -9.83 -3.96
CA THR A 232 20.66 -10.79 -5.08
C THR A 232 21.98 -10.77 -5.85
N GLN A 233 22.34 -11.88 -6.48
CA GLN A 233 23.53 -11.97 -7.34
C GLN A 233 23.57 -10.83 -8.35
N THR A 234 22.45 -10.52 -9.01
CA THR A 234 22.36 -9.40 -9.96
C THR A 234 22.54 -8.02 -9.33
N ALA A 235 22.02 -7.78 -8.12
CA ALA A 235 22.24 -6.52 -7.42
C ALA A 235 23.71 -6.36 -7.02
N TRP A 236 24.32 -7.43 -6.52
CA TRP A 236 25.73 -7.47 -6.13
C TRP A 236 26.65 -7.18 -7.32
N GLU A 237 26.51 -7.91 -8.43
CA GLU A 237 27.34 -7.74 -9.63
C GLU A 237 27.25 -6.30 -10.18
N LYS A 238 26.02 -5.76 -10.27
CA LYS A 238 25.80 -4.39 -10.73
C LYS A 238 26.43 -3.35 -9.80
N PHE A 239 26.28 -3.54 -8.49
CA PHE A 239 26.86 -2.64 -7.51
C PHE A 239 28.40 -2.66 -7.57
N MET A 240 29.00 -3.85 -7.62
CA MET A 240 30.45 -3.99 -7.74
C MET A 240 30.99 -3.35 -9.02
N GLY A 241 30.31 -3.54 -10.16
CA GLY A 241 30.69 -2.89 -11.42
C GLY A 241 30.62 -1.36 -11.36
N ILE A 242 29.63 -0.79 -10.66
CA ILE A 242 29.56 0.67 -10.43
C ILE A 242 30.71 1.12 -9.54
N LEU A 243 30.94 0.43 -8.42
CA LEU A 243 31.95 0.77 -7.44
C LEU A 243 33.38 0.70 -8.02
N GLU A 244 33.63 -0.24 -8.93
CA GLU A 244 34.90 -0.35 -9.65
C GLU A 244 35.18 0.89 -10.49
N VAL A 245 34.19 1.35 -11.26
CA VAL A 245 34.34 2.45 -12.22
C VAL A 245 34.39 3.82 -11.55
N ILE A 246 33.54 4.08 -10.54
CA ILE A 246 33.37 5.45 -9.98
C ILE A 246 33.59 5.56 -8.47
N GLY A 247 33.79 4.46 -7.74
CA GLY A 247 33.93 4.48 -6.29
C GLY A 247 35.24 5.10 -5.82
N GLY A 248 35.18 5.99 -4.83
CA GLY A 248 36.36 6.45 -4.10
C GLY A 248 36.87 5.42 -3.07
N ASP A 249 38.00 5.71 -2.43
CA ASP A 249 38.63 4.77 -1.50
C ASP A 249 37.79 4.57 -0.23
N SER A 250 37.19 5.64 0.28
CA SER A 250 36.33 5.56 1.48
C SER A 250 35.01 4.86 1.17
N GLU A 251 34.41 5.10 -0.01
CA GLU A 251 33.23 4.39 -0.51
C GLU A 251 33.50 2.89 -0.69
N ARG A 252 34.66 2.52 -1.22
CA ARG A 252 35.09 1.13 -1.36
C ARG A 252 35.29 0.45 -0.01
N GLN A 253 35.89 1.15 0.96
CA GLN A 253 36.04 0.63 2.31
C GLN A 253 34.67 0.36 2.96
N ARG A 254 33.75 1.34 2.90
CA ARG A 254 32.38 1.16 3.43
C ARG A 254 31.64 0.03 2.72
N ALA A 255 31.85 -0.16 1.42
CA ALA A 255 31.29 -1.28 0.69
C ALA A 255 31.80 -2.64 1.20
N GLN A 256 33.10 -2.77 1.47
CA GLN A 256 33.65 -4.00 2.06
C GLN A 256 33.03 -4.29 3.44
N GLU A 257 32.90 -3.28 4.30
CA GLU A 257 32.27 -3.41 5.62
C GLU A 257 30.78 -3.76 5.53
N LEU A 258 30.06 -3.20 4.56
CA LEU A 258 28.65 -3.52 4.30
C LEU A 258 28.49 -4.95 3.82
N LEU A 259 29.32 -5.39 2.87
CA LEU A 259 29.23 -6.73 2.28
C LEU A 259 29.49 -7.85 3.28
N GLN A 260 30.23 -7.60 4.36
CA GLN A 260 30.40 -8.53 5.47
C GLN A 260 29.10 -8.77 6.28
N LYS A 261 28.13 -7.85 6.20
CA LYS A 261 26.88 -7.89 6.97
C LYS A 261 25.69 -8.43 6.19
N VAL A 262 25.84 -8.65 4.88
CA VAL A 262 24.76 -9.10 4.00
C VAL A 262 24.98 -10.54 3.53
N THR A 263 23.89 -11.24 3.22
CA THR A 263 23.96 -12.54 2.55
C THR A 263 23.71 -12.36 1.06
N ILE A 264 24.68 -12.70 0.21
CA ILE A 264 24.47 -12.77 -1.24
C ILE A 264 23.66 -14.04 -1.54
N VAL A 265 22.58 -13.91 -2.30
CA VAL A 265 21.68 -15.02 -2.66
C VAL A 265 21.55 -15.14 -4.17
N GLU A 266 21.38 -16.37 -4.64
CA GLU A 266 21.07 -16.65 -6.04
C GLU A 266 19.75 -15.99 -6.47
N ASN A 267 19.69 -15.62 -7.75
CA ASN A 267 18.46 -15.07 -8.33
C ASN A 267 17.38 -16.15 -8.35
N SER A 268 16.32 -15.95 -7.55
CA SER A 268 15.19 -16.86 -7.47
C SER A 268 13.88 -16.06 -7.45
N PRO A 269 13.48 -15.46 -8.59
CA PRO A 269 12.30 -14.63 -8.63
C PRO A 269 11.02 -15.42 -8.39
N SER A 270 10.06 -14.82 -7.68
CA SER A 270 8.76 -15.43 -7.40
C SER A 270 7.95 -15.70 -8.68
N GLU A 271 7.09 -16.71 -8.65
CA GLU A 271 6.24 -17.05 -9.81
C GLU A 271 5.35 -15.90 -10.27
N ARG A 272 4.89 -15.04 -9.35
CA ARG A 272 4.11 -13.86 -9.73
C ARG A 272 5.00 -12.83 -10.44
N SER A 273 6.20 -12.54 -9.91
CA SER A 273 7.11 -11.55 -10.50
C SER A 273 7.56 -11.93 -11.92
N LYS A 274 7.72 -13.23 -12.22
CA LYS A 274 8.04 -13.75 -13.56
C LYS A 274 6.97 -13.43 -14.61
N LYS A 275 5.73 -13.15 -14.20
CA LYS A 275 4.61 -12.79 -15.10
C LYS A 275 4.67 -11.33 -15.54
N LEU A 276 5.57 -10.51 -14.99
CA LEU A 276 5.74 -9.13 -15.42
C LEU A 276 6.22 -9.08 -16.87
N LYS A 277 5.52 -8.28 -17.67
CA LYS A 277 5.89 -7.99 -19.05
C LYS A 277 7.07 -7.03 -19.06
N LEU A 278 8.15 -7.47 -19.70
CA LEU A 278 9.33 -6.65 -19.96
C LEU A 278 9.01 -5.48 -20.91
N GLY A 279 9.75 -4.39 -20.76
CA GLY A 279 9.59 -3.18 -21.57
C GLY A 279 10.52 -2.06 -21.12
N PRO A 280 10.28 -0.82 -21.57
CA PRO A 280 11.15 0.32 -21.24
C PRO A 280 11.29 0.58 -19.73
N LYS A 281 10.20 0.35 -18.97
CA LYS A 281 10.15 0.55 -17.52
C LYS A 281 10.57 -0.68 -16.70
N ILE A 282 10.45 -1.90 -17.25
CA ILE A 282 10.72 -3.16 -16.56
C ILE A 282 11.70 -4.00 -17.37
N LYS A 283 12.91 -4.19 -16.84
CA LYS A 283 13.98 -4.98 -17.45
C LYS A 283 14.20 -6.26 -16.64
N GLN A 284 14.92 -7.24 -17.20
CA GLN A 284 15.14 -8.55 -16.56
C GLN A 284 15.72 -8.43 -15.15
N HIS A 285 16.77 -7.60 -14.96
CA HIS A 285 17.35 -7.39 -13.64
C HIS A 285 16.37 -6.83 -12.59
N HIS A 286 15.32 -6.12 -13.01
CA HIS A 286 14.28 -5.71 -12.07
C HIS A 286 13.49 -6.92 -11.57
N ILE A 287 13.17 -7.88 -12.44
CA ILE A 287 12.53 -9.14 -12.06
C ILE A 287 13.45 -9.93 -11.14
N ASP A 288 14.75 -10.03 -11.47
CA ASP A 288 15.70 -10.77 -10.65
C ASP A 288 15.82 -10.17 -9.25
N ILE A 289 15.93 -8.85 -9.11
CA ILE A 289 16.08 -8.16 -7.82
C ILE A 289 14.76 -8.17 -7.02
N PHE A 290 13.69 -7.58 -7.58
CA PHE A 290 12.43 -7.42 -6.85
C PHE A 290 11.68 -8.73 -6.70
N GLY A 291 11.73 -9.59 -7.73
CA GLY A 291 11.12 -10.90 -7.69
C GLY A 291 11.78 -11.83 -6.68
N THR A 292 13.11 -11.78 -6.53
CA THR A 292 13.80 -12.58 -5.50
C THR A 292 13.46 -12.03 -4.11
N GLY A 293 13.45 -10.71 -3.93
CA GLY A 293 12.94 -10.12 -2.69
C GLY A 293 11.53 -10.60 -2.34
N ASP A 294 10.64 -10.65 -3.34
CA ASP A 294 9.26 -11.14 -3.20
C ASP A 294 9.21 -12.63 -2.80
N GLN A 295 10.03 -13.47 -3.42
CA GLN A 295 10.14 -14.91 -3.10
C GLN A 295 10.57 -15.16 -1.66
N TYR A 296 11.50 -14.35 -1.15
CA TYR A 296 12.00 -14.43 0.22
C TYR A 296 11.09 -13.74 1.25
N LYS A 297 9.94 -13.20 0.83
CA LYS A 297 9.09 -12.33 1.67
C LYS A 297 9.89 -11.18 2.31
N ALA A 298 10.82 -10.62 1.56
CA ALA A 298 11.70 -9.54 1.97
C ALA A 298 11.21 -8.18 1.43
N SER A 299 11.20 -7.16 2.28
CA SER A 299 10.97 -5.79 1.81
C SER A 299 12.19 -5.31 1.04
N THR A 300 12.00 -4.93 -0.23
CA THR A 300 13.09 -4.42 -1.06
C THR A 300 13.32 -2.94 -0.75
N LEU A 301 14.49 -2.62 -0.21
CA LEU A 301 14.98 -1.25 -0.08
C LEU A 301 15.37 -0.77 -1.48
N THR A 302 14.92 0.42 -1.92
CA THR A 302 15.27 0.97 -3.25
C THR A 302 14.95 2.47 -3.38
N ALA A 303 15.65 3.17 -4.27
CA ALA A 303 15.24 4.49 -4.76
C ALA A 303 14.45 4.43 -6.08
N ASN A 304 14.34 3.24 -6.72
CA ASN A 304 13.74 3.10 -8.04
C ASN A 304 12.22 3.01 -7.94
N GLN A 305 11.55 4.15 -7.79
CA GLN A 305 10.08 4.19 -7.75
C GLN A 305 9.43 3.85 -9.09
N ALA A 306 10.15 3.98 -10.21
CA ALA A 306 9.60 3.76 -11.54
C ALA A 306 9.23 2.29 -11.76
N ILE A 307 10.07 1.35 -11.33
CA ILE A 307 9.75 -0.08 -11.37
C ILE A 307 8.59 -0.43 -10.45
N VAL A 308 8.56 0.12 -9.23
CA VAL A 308 7.48 -0.15 -8.26
C VAL A 308 6.12 0.23 -8.86
N ARG A 309 6.04 1.42 -9.47
CA ARG A 309 4.82 1.87 -10.17
C ARG A 309 4.49 0.99 -11.38
N ALA A 310 5.48 0.68 -12.22
CA ALA A 310 5.27 -0.13 -13.41
C ALA A 310 4.81 -1.56 -13.09
N ALA A 311 5.30 -2.16 -12.01
CA ALA A 311 4.85 -3.48 -11.54
C ALA A 311 3.41 -3.42 -11.02
N ALA A 312 3.09 -2.39 -10.23
CA ALA A 312 1.72 -2.17 -9.74
C ALA A 312 0.72 -1.95 -10.88
N GLU A 313 1.10 -1.22 -11.94
CA GLU A 313 0.31 -1.07 -13.18
C GLU A 313 -0.03 -2.42 -13.85
N GLN A 314 0.81 -3.45 -13.65
CA GLN A 314 0.59 -4.82 -14.15
C GLN A 314 -0.14 -5.72 -13.13
N GLY A 315 -0.45 -5.20 -11.94
CA GLY A 315 -1.15 -5.90 -10.87
C GLY A 315 -0.22 -6.65 -9.90
N ILE A 316 1.05 -6.24 -9.79
CA ILE A 316 1.99 -6.80 -8.81
C ILE A 316 2.50 -5.68 -7.92
N GLU A 317 2.04 -5.66 -6.68
CA GLU A 317 2.53 -4.75 -5.65
C GLU A 317 3.66 -5.42 -4.86
N PHE A 318 4.89 -4.95 -5.04
CA PHE A 318 6.04 -5.40 -4.26
C PHE A 318 6.07 -4.75 -2.88
N SER A 319 6.54 -5.49 -1.87
CA SER A 319 6.88 -4.93 -0.57
C SER A 319 8.17 -4.13 -0.69
N VAL A 320 8.12 -2.81 -0.51
CA VAL A 320 9.28 -1.92 -0.67
C VAL A 320 9.42 -0.93 0.47
N PHE A 321 10.66 -0.53 0.75
CA PHE A 321 10.99 0.67 1.50
C PHE A 321 11.70 1.62 0.56
N LEU A 322 11.18 2.84 0.40
CA LEU A 322 11.73 3.81 -0.53
C LEU A 322 12.70 4.75 0.18
N HIS A 323 13.83 5.03 -0.47
CA HIS A 323 14.76 6.05 -0.02
C HIS A 323 15.05 7.07 -1.16
N PRO A 324 15.50 8.29 -0.84
CA PRO A 324 15.95 9.25 -1.85
C PRO A 324 17.11 8.69 -2.68
N ALA A 325 17.17 9.05 -3.96
CA ALA A 325 18.28 8.64 -4.82
C ALA A 325 19.55 9.41 -4.45
N ARG A 326 20.66 8.68 -4.31
CA ARG A 326 22.00 9.23 -4.06
C ARG A 326 23.02 8.53 -4.95
N ALA A 327 24.00 9.28 -5.44
CA ALA A 327 25.11 8.78 -6.23
C ALA A 327 26.35 8.52 -5.35
N LEU A 328 27.31 7.75 -5.86
CA LEU A 328 28.68 7.79 -5.35
C LEU A 328 29.30 9.12 -5.77
N THR A 329 29.95 9.81 -4.85
CA THR A 329 30.36 11.21 -5.05
C THR A 329 31.81 11.49 -4.72
N GLU A 330 32.54 10.59 -4.04
CA GLU A 330 33.90 10.87 -3.54
C GLU A 330 34.87 11.37 -4.62
N GLN A 331 34.88 10.74 -5.80
CA GLN A 331 35.75 11.16 -6.92
C GLN A 331 35.34 12.48 -7.60
N LYS A 332 34.19 13.05 -7.23
CA LYS A 332 33.62 14.27 -7.82
C LYS A 332 33.56 15.45 -6.84
N GLN A 333 34.10 15.28 -5.64
CA GLN A 333 34.13 16.31 -4.62
C GLN A 333 35.17 17.38 -4.96
N THR A 334 34.75 18.64 -4.84
CA THR A 334 35.65 19.80 -4.85
C THR A 334 35.57 20.52 -3.51
N LEU A 335 36.70 21.12 -3.11
CA LEU A 335 36.83 21.84 -1.83
C LEU A 335 36.00 23.13 -1.78
#